data_AF-A0A9Q1N0J4-F1
#
_entry.id   AF-A0A9Q1N0J4-F1
#
_cell.length_a   1.000
_cell.length_b   1.000
_cell.length_c   1.000
_cell.angle_alpha   90.00
_cell.angle_beta   90.00
_cell.angle_gamma   90.00
#
_symmetry.space_group_name_H-M   'P 1'
#
loop_
_entity.id
_entity.type
_entity.pdbx_description
1 polymer ?
#
loop_
_entity_poly.entity_id
_entity_poly.type
_entity_poly.pdbx_seq_one_letter_code
_entity_poly.pdbx_strand_id
1 'polypeptide(L)'
;MDSLQLLNTHDPTSFYRKGTRLSRAETVGIIVSRDYKPNVFLKFDIDYGTGCIPWLNQETSHHFSRRCSSEMATDFASQVQLGVIARVRGRITSYRGMLSLTRAG
;
A
#
# COMPACT_ATOMS: atom_id res chain seq x y z
N MET A 1 6.64 -19.13 6.62
CA MET A 1 6.74 -17.95 5.74
C MET A 1 7.59 -16.92 6.48
N ASP A 2 8.81 -16.65 6.02
CA ASP A 2 9.75 -15.80 6.78
C ASP A 2 9.33 -14.32 6.71
N SER A 3 9.11 -13.72 7.88
CA SER A 3 8.68 -12.32 8.05
C SER A 3 9.70 -11.32 7.51
N LEU A 4 9.22 -10.17 7.01
CA LEU A 4 10.09 -9.05 6.65
C LEU A 4 10.73 -8.47 7.91
N GLN A 5 12.05 -8.25 7.87
CA GLN A 5 12.79 -7.65 8.98
C GLN A 5 13.01 -6.15 8.69
N LEU A 6 12.67 -5.31 9.67
CA LEU A 6 13.00 -3.89 9.70
C LEU A 6 14.37 -3.71 10.36
N LEU A 7 15.35 -3.12 9.65
CA LEU A 7 16.63 -2.75 10.25
C LEU A 7 16.57 -1.28 10.70
N ASN A 8 16.59 -1.04 12.01
CA ASN A 8 16.59 0.31 12.59
C ASN A 8 18.01 0.91 12.56
N THR A 9 18.51 1.27 11.39
CA THR A 9 19.80 1.95 11.21
C THR A 9 19.61 3.18 10.34
N HIS A 10 19.25 4.32 10.93
CA HIS A 10 19.31 5.70 10.40
C HIS A 10 18.81 6.01 8.96
N ASP A 11 18.26 5.04 8.24
CA ASP A 11 17.83 5.10 6.85
C ASP A 11 16.30 4.94 6.83
N PRO A 12 15.54 5.83 6.17
CA PRO A 12 14.07 5.79 6.15
C PRO A 12 13.56 4.48 5.55
N THR A 13 13.28 3.50 6.41
CA THR A 13 12.61 2.21 6.15
C THR A 13 13.15 1.43 4.94
N SER A 14 14.32 0.81 5.11
CA SER A 14 14.81 -0.24 4.21
C SER A 14 14.28 -1.62 4.66
N PHE A 15 13.59 -2.33 3.78
CA PHE A 15 13.01 -3.66 4.05
C PHE A 15 13.90 -4.76 3.45
N TYR A 16 14.03 -5.89 4.15
CA TYR A 16 14.84 -7.01 3.68
C TYR A 16 14.10 -8.34 3.80
N ARG A 17 14.41 -9.25 2.87
CA ARG A 17 14.02 -10.66 2.92
C ARG A 17 15.18 -11.52 2.47
N LYS A 18 15.64 -12.44 3.33
CA LYS A 18 16.77 -13.34 3.04
C LYS A 18 18.00 -12.60 2.50
N GLY A 19 18.37 -11.50 3.17
CA GLY A 19 19.48 -10.63 2.78
C GLY A 19 19.24 -9.72 1.56
N THR A 20 18.10 -9.87 0.86
CA THR A 20 17.78 -9.05 -0.32
C THR A 20 16.96 -7.83 0.09
N ARG A 21 17.40 -6.64 -0.33
CA ARG A 21 16.65 -5.39 -0.11
C ARG A 21 15.40 -5.34 -0.98
N LEU A 22 14.27 -5.02 -0.37
CA LEU A 22 12.96 -4.88 -1.00
C LEU A 22 12.47 -3.44 -0.88
N SER A 23 11.98 -2.90 -2.00
CA SER A 23 11.37 -1.57 -2.04
C SER A 23 9.92 -1.61 -2.49
N ARG A 24 9.51 -2.68 -3.17
CA ARG A 24 8.16 -2.87 -3.71
C ARG A 24 7.69 -4.28 -3.44
N ALA A 25 6.38 -4.42 -3.29
CA ALA A 25 5.72 -5.70 -3.19
C ALA A 25 4.44 -5.69 -4.02
N GLU A 26 3.99 -6.90 -4.32
CA GLU A 26 2.73 -7.17 -4.98
C GLU A 26 2.01 -8.26 -4.19
N THR A 27 0.72 -8.09 -3.99
CA THR A 27 -0.13 -9.08 -3.32
C THR A 27 -1.48 -9.17 -4.00
N VAL A 28 -2.16 -10.30 -3.80
CA VAL A 28 -3.53 -10.54 -4.24
C VAL A 28 -4.32 -10.94 -3.00
N GLY A 29 -5.50 -10.35 -2.84
CA GLY A 29 -6.36 -10.65 -1.70
C GLY A 29 -7.75 -10.05 -1.86
N ILE A 30 -8.57 -10.22 -0.82
CA ILE A 30 -9.94 -9.72 -0.76
C ILE A 30 -9.93 -8.37 -0.04
N ILE A 31 -10.63 -7.39 -0.59
CA ILE A 31 -10.81 -6.11 0.09
C ILE A 31 -11.81 -6.29 1.23
N VAL A 32 -11.35 -6.08 2.46
CA VAL A 32 -12.15 -6.27 3.68
C VAL A 32 -12.53 -4.94 4.33
N SER A 33 -11.84 -3.85 4.01
CA SER A 33 -12.19 -2.50 4.47
C SER A 33 -11.91 -1.46 3.38
N ARG A 34 -12.64 -0.32 3.47
CA ARG A 34 -12.44 0.86 2.61
C ARG A 34 -12.64 2.11 3.45
N ASP A 35 -11.56 2.82 3.71
CA ASP A 35 -11.56 4.11 4.39
C ASP A 35 -11.26 5.22 3.39
N TYR A 36 -12.24 6.08 3.14
CA TYR A 36 -12.10 7.23 2.27
C TYR A 36 -12.19 8.52 3.08
N LYS A 37 -11.12 9.31 3.04
CA LYS A 37 -11.08 10.67 3.57
C LYS A 37 -10.74 11.63 2.42
N PRO A 38 -11.73 12.37 1.90
CA PRO A 38 -11.54 13.28 0.78
C PRO A 38 -10.32 14.20 0.99
N ASN A 39 -9.51 14.37 -0.06
CA ASN A 39 -8.28 15.18 -0.08
C ASN A 39 -7.15 14.73 0.87
N VAL A 40 -7.31 13.61 1.60
CA VAL A 40 -6.29 13.09 2.51
C VAL A 40 -5.80 11.72 2.08
N PHE A 41 -6.71 10.74 1.99
CA PHE A 41 -6.36 9.39 1.56
C PHE A 41 -7.56 8.55 1.15
N LEU A 42 -7.28 7.55 0.33
CA LEU A 42 -8.12 6.37 0.16
C LEU A 42 -7.29 5.14 0.57
N LYS A 43 -7.78 4.40 1.56
CA LYS A 43 -7.11 3.23 2.14
C LYS A 43 -8.02 2.01 2.01
N PHE A 44 -7.44 0.88 1.65
CA PHE A 44 -8.08 -0.42 1.66
C PHE A 44 -7.30 -1.36 2.54
N ASP A 45 -7.96 -2.16 3.39
CA ASP A 45 -7.31 -3.31 4.00
C ASP A 45 -7.61 -4.56 3.16
N ILE A 46 -6.55 -5.30 2.84
CA ILE A 46 -6.60 -6.46 1.94
C ILE A 46 -6.22 -7.71 2.71
N ASP A 47 -7.17 -8.62 2.84
CA ASP A 47 -6.95 -9.95 3.39
C ASP A 47 -6.35 -10.86 2.33
N TYR A 48 -5.14 -11.36 2.58
CA TYR A 48 -4.41 -12.28 1.70
C TYR A 48 -4.36 -13.71 2.26
N GLY A 49 -5.23 -14.04 3.23
CA GLY A 49 -5.40 -15.36 3.80
C GLY A 49 -4.47 -15.71 4.96
N THR A 50 -3.45 -14.89 5.23
CA THR A 50 -2.58 -15.03 6.42
C THR A 50 -2.54 -13.75 7.27
N GLY A 51 -3.30 -12.74 6.88
CA GLY A 51 -3.30 -11.43 7.51
C GLY A 51 -3.89 -10.38 6.59
N CYS A 52 -3.93 -9.15 7.08
CA CYS A 52 -4.43 -8.00 6.35
C CYS A 52 -3.30 -6.98 6.16
N ILE A 53 -3.15 -6.47 4.93
CA ILE A 53 -2.22 -5.38 4.64
C ILE A 53 -3.00 -4.14 4.19
N PRO A 54 -2.73 -2.96 4.81
CA PRO A 54 -3.28 -1.71 4.32
C PRO A 54 -2.58 -1.29 3.01
N TRP A 55 -3.39 -0.98 2.01
CA TRP A 55 -2.99 -0.35 0.76
C TRP A 55 -3.52 1.08 0.69
N LEU A 56 -2.59 2.04 0.59
CA LEU A 56 -2.89 3.47 0.57
C LEU A 56 -2.71 4.03 -0.84
N ASN A 57 -3.81 4.44 -1.44
CA ASN A 57 -3.82 5.26 -2.64
C ASN A 57 -3.78 6.73 -2.17
N GLN A 58 -2.57 7.24 -1.90
CA GLN A 58 -2.39 8.64 -1.49
C GLN A 58 -2.70 9.57 -2.67
N GLU A 59 -3.64 10.48 -2.45
CA GLU A 59 -4.09 11.47 -3.44
C GLU A 59 -3.16 12.70 -3.53
N THR A 60 -2.43 13.07 -2.48
CA THR A 60 -1.89 14.46 -2.39
C THR A 60 -0.61 14.60 -1.57
N SER A 61 0.36 13.70 -1.69
CA SER A 61 1.73 14.15 -1.42
C SER A 61 2.20 14.92 -2.65
N HIS A 62 2.57 16.20 -2.49
CA HIS A 62 3.14 17.06 -3.55
C HIS A 62 4.29 16.39 -4.33
N HIS A 63 4.90 15.33 -3.81
CA HIS A 63 5.95 14.56 -4.48
C HIS A 63 5.45 13.51 -5.49
N PHE A 64 4.20 13.04 -5.39
CA PHE A 64 3.70 11.89 -6.17
C PHE A 64 2.68 12.24 -7.26
N SER A 65 2.18 13.48 -7.36
CA SER A 65 1.15 13.86 -8.36
C SER A 65 1.67 14.00 -9.81
N ARG A 66 2.97 13.82 -10.06
CA ARG A 66 3.60 14.24 -11.34
C ARG A 66 3.41 13.29 -12.52
N ARG A 67 2.79 12.10 -12.38
CA ARG A 67 2.90 11.05 -13.42
C ARG A 67 1.63 10.30 -13.81
N CYS A 68 0.48 10.57 -13.18
CA CYS A 68 -0.78 9.96 -13.57
C CYS A 68 -1.89 10.91 -13.13
N SER A 69 -2.88 11.20 -13.98
CA SER A 69 -4.06 11.98 -13.60
C SER A 69 -4.71 11.33 -12.38
N SER A 70 -4.50 11.91 -11.21
CA SER A 70 -4.92 11.37 -9.90
C SER A 70 -6.41 11.10 -9.87
N GLU A 71 -7.19 11.95 -10.54
CA GLU A 71 -8.65 11.86 -10.65
C GLU A 71 -9.12 10.53 -11.24
N MET A 72 -8.63 10.07 -12.41
CA MET A 72 -9.06 8.79 -13.00
C MET A 72 -8.70 7.58 -12.13
N ALA A 73 -7.52 7.62 -11.49
CA ALA A 73 -7.10 6.58 -10.56
C ALA A 73 -7.96 6.54 -9.29
N THR A 74 -8.47 7.69 -8.89
CA THR A 74 -9.31 7.88 -7.71
C THR A 74 -10.75 7.56 -7.98
N ASP A 75 -11.28 7.91 -9.14
CA ASP A 75 -12.61 7.49 -9.57
C ASP A 75 -12.67 5.97 -9.65
N PHE A 76 -11.66 5.33 -10.27
CA PHE A 76 -11.59 3.88 -10.33
C PHE A 76 -11.46 3.25 -8.93
N ALA A 77 -10.55 3.78 -8.09
CA ALA A 77 -10.40 3.27 -6.73
C ALA A 77 -11.65 3.52 -5.88
N SER A 78 -12.39 4.61 -6.12
CA SER A 78 -13.62 4.91 -5.38
C SER A 78 -14.73 3.89 -5.68
N GLN A 79 -14.73 3.27 -6.86
CA GLN A 79 -15.69 2.26 -7.28
C GLN A 79 -15.40 0.86 -6.72
N VAL A 80 -14.25 0.67 -6.08
CA VAL A 80 -13.84 -0.61 -5.50
C VAL A 80 -14.75 -0.98 -4.33
N GLN A 81 -15.33 -2.19 -4.40
CA GLN A 81 -16.27 -2.72 -3.42
C GLN A 81 -15.60 -3.70 -2.44
N LEU A 82 -16.20 -3.85 -1.25
CA LEU A 82 -15.81 -4.88 -0.29
C LEU A 82 -16.10 -6.28 -0.86
N GLY A 83 -15.30 -7.27 -0.49
CA GLY A 83 -15.46 -8.65 -0.94
C GLY A 83 -14.90 -8.94 -2.33
N VAL A 84 -14.43 -7.91 -3.06
CA VAL A 84 -13.81 -8.08 -4.37
C VAL A 84 -12.35 -8.50 -4.22
N ILE A 85 -11.90 -9.37 -5.13
CA ILE A 85 -10.50 -9.74 -5.26
C ILE A 85 -9.74 -8.59 -5.93
N ALA A 86 -8.69 -8.10 -5.27
CA ALA A 86 -7.81 -7.09 -5.81
C ALA A 86 -6.37 -7.61 -5.87
N ARG A 87 -5.69 -7.28 -6.96
CA ARG A 87 -4.23 -7.34 -7.07
C ARG A 87 -3.69 -5.94 -6.83
N VAL A 88 -2.86 -5.78 -5.80
CA VAL A 88 -2.23 -4.49 -5.49
C VAL A 88 -0.73 -4.59 -5.59
N ARG A 89 -0.13 -3.55 -6.16
CA ARG A 89 1.31 -3.41 -6.27
C ARG A 89 1.71 -2.02 -5.78
N GLY A 90 2.69 -1.98 -4.90
CA GLY A 90 3.05 -0.74 -4.22
C GLY A 90 4.48 -0.69 -3.72
N ARG A 91 4.88 0.47 -3.24
CA ARG A 91 6.09 0.64 -2.45
C ARG A 91 5.83 0.09 -1.06
N ILE A 92 6.79 -0.65 -0.51
CA ILE A 92 6.73 -1.10 0.88
C ILE A 92 7.03 0.09 1.77
N THR A 93 6.16 0.34 2.73
CA THR A 93 6.34 1.38 3.75
C THR A 93 5.99 0.84 5.13
N SER A 94 6.39 1.55 6.18
CA SER A 94 5.96 1.28 7.55
C SER A 94 5.24 2.51 8.06
N TYR A 95 4.00 2.35 8.49
CA TYR A 95 3.21 3.40 9.13
C TYR A 95 2.85 2.94 10.53
N ARG A 96 3.29 3.70 11.54
CA ARG A 96 3.11 3.36 12.97
C ARG A 96 3.61 1.94 13.32
N GLY A 97 4.71 1.51 12.70
CA GLY A 97 5.28 0.18 12.92
C GLY A 97 4.60 -0.95 12.16
N MET A 98 3.51 -0.67 11.42
CA MET A 98 2.81 -1.66 10.60
C MET A 98 3.23 -1.55 9.13
N LEU A 99 3.49 -2.70 8.50
CA LEU A 99 3.75 -2.79 7.07
C LEU A 99 2.54 -2.30 6.27
N SER A 100 2.81 -1.48 5.26
CA SER A 100 1.79 -0.98 4.35
C SER A 100 2.32 -0.89 2.94
N LEU A 101 1.41 -0.88 1.97
CA LEU A 101 1.73 -0.66 0.57
C LEU A 101 1.17 0.70 0.15
N THR A 102 1.99 1.53 -0.48
CA THR A 102 1.52 2.76 -1.12
C THR A 102 1.62 2.63 -2.63
N ARG A 103 0.76 3.34 -3.37
CA ARG A 103 0.87 3.38 -4.83
C ARG A 103 2.30 3.77 -5.25
N ALA A 104 2.90 2.98 -6.14
CA ALA A 104 4.14 3.36 -6.79
C ALA A 104 3.81 4.33 -7.94
N GLY A 105 4.37 5.55 -7.89
CA GLY A 105 4.30 6.52 -8.99
C GLY A 105 5.26 6.20 -10.14
#